data_AF-A0A0F9QL42-F1
#
_entry.id   AF-A0A0F9QL42-F1
#
_cell.length_a   1.000
_cell.length_b   1.000
_cell.length_c   1.000
_cell.angle_alpha   90.00
_cell.angle_beta   90.00
_cell.angle_gamma   90.00
#
_symmetry.space_group_name_H-M   'P 1'
#
loop_
_entity.id
_entity.type
_entity.pdbx_description
1 polymer ?
#
loop_
_entity_poly.entity_id
_entity_poly.type
_entity_poly.pdbx_seq_one_letter_code
_entity_poly.pdbx_strand_id
1 'polypeptide(L)'
;MTQDLTNLSQAIAEFEGWQPKEQGERMPVSPSVSYRNHNPGNLRLSPFALGVRDGHAYFLNDDIGFYSLMWDIWMKAQGRTATRLDGNATIEDLITVWAEAPGKTRANYIAHVEKRTGMSKNTKLKDIIN
;
A
#
# COMPACT_ATOMS: atom_id res chain seq x y z
N MET A 1 -2.89 -15.27 -6.25
CA MET A 1 -2.71 -14.33 -5.11
C MET A 1 -3.74 -14.68 -4.05
N THR A 2 -3.40 -14.57 -2.77
CA THR A 2 -4.26 -14.92 -1.64
C THR A 2 -5.29 -13.83 -1.35
N GLN A 3 -6.37 -14.19 -0.64
CA GLN A 3 -7.35 -13.19 -0.19
C GLN A 3 -6.75 -12.23 0.84
N ASP A 4 -5.85 -12.71 1.71
CA ASP A 4 -5.22 -11.89 2.75
C ASP A 4 -4.29 -10.83 2.15
N LEU A 5 -3.53 -11.17 1.11
CA LEU A 5 -2.72 -10.20 0.37
C LEU A 5 -3.60 -9.11 -0.27
N THR A 6 -4.75 -9.50 -0.82
CA THR A 6 -5.71 -8.58 -1.41
C THR A 6 -6.29 -7.65 -0.34
N ASN A 7 -6.71 -8.20 0.80
CA ASN A 7 -7.27 -7.45 1.93
C ASN A 7 -6.24 -6.47 2.52
N LEU A 8 -4.98 -6.89 2.68
CA LEU A 8 -3.91 -6.01 3.14
C LEU A 8 -3.66 -4.86 2.16
N SER A 9 -3.58 -5.17 0.86
CA SER A 9 -3.34 -4.16 -0.19
C SER A 9 -4.47 -3.13 -0.23
N GLN A 10 -5.71 -3.57 -0.05
CA GLN A 10 -6.88 -2.69 0.08
C GLN A 10 -6.76 -1.78 1.31
N ALA A 11 -6.40 -2.35 2.47
CA ALA A 11 -6.25 -1.58 3.71
C ALA A 11 -5.14 -0.51 3.59
N ILE A 12 -4.03 -0.84 2.93
CA ILE A 12 -2.95 0.10 2.60
C ILE A 12 -3.50 1.21 1.69
N ALA A 13 -4.16 0.87 0.58
CA ALA A 13 -4.68 1.87 -0.35
C ALA A 13 -5.70 2.83 0.30
N GLU A 14 -6.58 2.32 1.15
CA GLU A 14 -7.52 3.10 1.94
C GLU A 14 -6.78 4.08 2.89
N PHE A 15 -5.75 3.62 3.60
CA PHE A 15 -4.99 4.46 4.53
C PHE A 15 -4.14 5.52 3.82
N GLU A 16 -3.55 5.18 2.68
CA GLU A 16 -2.77 6.08 1.81
C GLU A 16 -3.63 7.18 1.17
N GLY A 17 -4.94 7.17 1.41
CA GLY A 17 -5.86 8.18 0.90
C GLY A 17 -6.01 8.11 -0.61
N TRP A 18 -5.97 6.91 -1.19
CA TRP A 18 -6.37 6.70 -2.59
C TRP A 18 -7.86 6.99 -2.72
N GLN A 19 -8.18 8.17 -3.21
CA GLN A 19 -9.54 8.69 -3.24
C GLN A 19 -9.81 9.39 -4.57
N PRO A 20 -10.93 9.04 -5.25
CA PRO A 20 -11.33 9.70 -6.48
C PRO A 20 -11.66 11.17 -6.24
N LYS A 21 -11.80 11.91 -7.33
CA LYS A 21 -12.34 13.27 -7.27
C LYS A 21 -13.77 13.21 -6.72
N GLU A 22 -13.98 13.73 -5.51
CA GLU A 22 -15.33 13.88 -4.95
C GLU A 22 -16.02 15.11 -5.56
N GLN A 23 -17.23 14.91 -6.09
CA GLN A 23 -18.15 16.02 -6.40
C GLN A 23 -18.87 16.42 -5.12
N GLY A 24 -18.25 17.26 -4.30
CA GLY A 24 -18.95 17.89 -3.18
C GLY A 24 -19.89 19.00 -3.66
N GLU A 25 -21.03 19.18 -2.98
CA GLU A 25 -22.04 20.21 -3.29
C GLU A 25 -21.52 21.67 -3.16
N ARG A 26 -20.35 21.88 -2.53
CA ARG A 26 -19.85 23.23 -2.23
C ARG A 26 -18.51 23.60 -2.87
N MET A 27 -17.60 22.65 -3.15
CA MET A 27 -16.41 22.83 -4.00
C MET A 27 -15.86 21.47 -4.46
N PRO A 28 -15.34 21.34 -5.69
CA PRO A 28 -14.68 20.12 -6.14
C PRO A 28 -13.37 19.88 -5.36
N VAL A 29 -13.28 18.75 -4.67
CA VAL A 29 -12.02 18.31 -4.05
C VAL A 29 -11.13 17.73 -5.14
N SER A 30 -9.90 18.21 -5.26
CA SER A 30 -8.96 17.63 -6.23
C SER A 30 -8.61 16.19 -5.85
N PRO A 31 -8.50 15.25 -6.82
CA PRO A 31 -8.09 13.88 -6.51
C PRO A 31 -6.70 13.85 -5.87
N SER A 32 -6.46 12.87 -4.99
CA SER A 32 -5.14 12.67 -4.38
C SER A 32 -4.07 12.37 -5.43
N VAL A 33 -2.79 12.59 -5.08
CA VAL A 33 -1.65 12.29 -5.97
C VAL A 33 -1.66 10.80 -6.35
N SER A 34 -1.90 9.90 -5.38
CA SER A 34 -2.07 8.46 -5.60
C SER A 34 -3.15 8.19 -6.66
N TYR A 35 -4.30 8.85 -6.58
CA TYR A 35 -5.38 8.65 -7.53
C TYR A 35 -5.04 9.14 -8.94
N ARG A 36 -4.45 10.34 -9.07
CA ARG A 36 -4.02 10.87 -10.39
C ARG A 36 -2.93 10.03 -11.05
N ASN A 37 -2.13 9.34 -10.24
CA ASN A 37 -1.05 8.48 -10.70
C ASN A 37 -1.49 7.02 -10.89
N HIS A 38 -2.76 6.70 -10.65
CA HIS A 38 -3.25 5.31 -10.64
C HIS A 38 -2.41 4.42 -9.72
N ASN A 39 -1.98 4.94 -8.57
CA ASN A 39 -1.05 4.32 -7.64
C ASN A 39 -1.67 4.20 -6.24
N PRO A 40 -2.56 3.21 -6.02
CA PRO A 40 -3.27 3.05 -4.76
C PRO A 40 -2.34 2.92 -3.55
N GLY A 41 -1.17 2.30 -3.73
CA GLY A 41 -0.20 2.09 -2.66
C GLY A 41 0.78 3.25 -2.43
N ASN A 42 0.68 4.37 -3.14
CA ASN A 42 1.69 5.45 -3.10
C ASN A 42 3.14 4.94 -3.36
N LEU A 43 3.30 3.86 -4.13
CA LEU A 43 4.61 3.26 -4.45
C LEU A 43 5.57 4.30 -5.03
N ARG A 44 6.82 4.30 -4.57
CA ARG A 44 7.88 5.16 -5.12
C ARG A 44 8.36 4.68 -6.49
N LEU A 45 8.45 3.35 -6.66
CA LEU A 45 8.93 2.68 -7.86
C LEU A 45 8.16 1.35 -8.04
N SER A 46 8.03 0.90 -9.28
CA SER A 46 7.51 -0.42 -9.63
C SER A 46 8.02 -0.80 -11.03
N PRO A 47 8.34 -2.08 -11.31
CA PRO A 47 8.68 -2.52 -12.66
C PRO A 47 7.51 -2.41 -13.65
N PHE A 48 6.28 -2.25 -13.15
CA PHE A 48 5.07 -2.09 -13.97
C PHE A 48 4.67 -0.62 -14.18
N ALA A 49 5.42 0.32 -13.60
CA ALA A 49 5.16 1.75 -13.74
C ALA A 49 5.55 2.25 -15.13
N LEU A 50 4.82 3.25 -15.63
CA LEU A 50 5.19 3.98 -16.86
C LEU A 50 6.29 5.03 -16.60
N GLY A 51 6.62 5.26 -15.33
CA GLY A 51 7.68 6.16 -14.87
C GLY A 51 7.37 6.71 -13.49
N VAL A 52 8.01 7.82 -13.15
CA VAL A 52 7.82 8.54 -11.88
C VAL A 52 7.21 9.91 -12.16
N ARG A 53 6.18 10.28 -11.40
CA ARG A 53 5.52 11.59 -11.40
C ARG A 53 5.31 12.03 -9.96
N ASP A 54 5.68 13.27 -9.64
CA ASP A 54 5.59 13.84 -8.29
C ASP A 54 6.28 12.98 -7.20
N GLY A 55 7.38 12.30 -7.57
CA GLY A 55 8.12 11.42 -6.66
C GLY A 55 7.45 10.08 -6.36
N HIS A 56 6.38 9.72 -7.08
CA HIS A 56 5.71 8.43 -6.99
C HIS A 56 5.66 7.74 -8.36
N ALA A 57 5.60 6.42 -8.37
CA ALA A 57 5.29 5.66 -9.57
C ALA A 57 3.92 6.10 -10.12
N TYR A 58 3.77 6.12 -11.44
CA TYR A 58 2.46 6.26 -12.08
C TYR A 58 2.22 5.10 -13.06
N PHE A 59 0.96 4.70 -13.16
CA PHE A 59 0.54 3.51 -13.88
C PHE A 59 -0.44 3.85 -14.99
N LEU A 60 -0.66 2.89 -15.89
CA LEU A 60 -1.60 3.04 -17.01
C LEU A 60 -3.05 3.15 -16.52
N ASN A 61 -3.40 2.41 -15.46
CA ASN A 61 -4.72 2.39 -14.84
C ASN A 61 -4.63 1.87 -13.39
N ASP A 62 -5.74 2.00 -12.65
CA ASP A 62 -5.82 1.65 -11.24
C ASP A 62 -5.57 0.16 -10.97
N ASP A 63 -6.01 -0.72 -11.87
CA ASP A 63 -5.79 -2.16 -11.75
C ASP A 63 -4.29 -2.48 -11.75
N ILE A 64 -3.52 -1.93 -12.69
CA ILE A 64 -2.06 -2.15 -12.76
C ILE A 64 -1.38 -1.57 -11.51
N GLY A 65 -1.84 -0.42 -11.01
CA GLY A 65 -1.34 0.14 -9.76
C GLY A 65 -1.61 -0.77 -8.56
N PHE A 66 -2.81 -1.31 -8.46
CA PHE A 66 -3.19 -2.22 -7.38
C PHE A 66 -2.43 -3.55 -7.46
N TYR A 67 -2.31 -4.14 -8.65
CA TYR A 67 -1.49 -5.33 -8.87
C TYR A 67 -0.02 -5.08 -8.55
N SER A 68 0.50 -3.87 -8.83
CA SER A 68 1.87 -3.49 -8.46
C SER A 68 2.07 -3.47 -6.94
N LEU A 69 1.08 -2.96 -6.20
CA LEU A 69 1.08 -2.99 -4.73
C LEU A 69 1.11 -4.43 -4.21
N MET A 70 0.21 -5.28 -4.72
CA MET A 70 0.17 -6.70 -4.32
C MET A 70 1.49 -7.42 -4.64
N TRP A 71 2.06 -7.17 -5.82
CA TRP A 71 3.34 -7.75 -6.23
C TRP A 71 4.48 -7.28 -5.33
N ASP A 72 4.54 -5.99 -4.98
CA ASP A 72 5.57 -5.44 -4.12
C ASP A 72 5.55 -6.06 -2.72
N ILE A 73 4.37 -6.22 -2.11
CA ILE A 73 4.21 -6.92 -0.82
C ILE A 73 4.61 -8.39 -0.95
N TRP A 74 4.20 -9.06 -2.03
CA TRP A 74 4.55 -10.46 -2.29
C TRP A 74 6.08 -10.65 -2.42
N MET A 75 6.76 -9.76 -3.13
CA MET A 75 8.22 -9.79 -3.27
C MET A 75 8.94 -9.53 -1.94
N LYS A 76 8.42 -8.60 -1.12
CA LYS A 76 8.90 -8.38 0.25
C LYS A 76 8.75 -9.63 1.12
N ALA A 77 7.59 -10.28 1.09
CA ALA A 77 7.35 -11.53 1.81
C ALA A 77 8.29 -12.68 1.37
N GLN A 78 8.82 -12.63 0.15
CA GLN A 78 9.79 -13.59 -0.37
C GLN A 78 11.27 -13.22 -0.11
N GLY A 79 11.55 -12.09 0.54
CA GLY A 79 12.93 -11.61 0.71
C GLY A 79 13.53 -11.00 -0.56
N ARG A 80 12.72 -10.74 -1.59
CA ARG A 80 13.17 -10.22 -2.90
C ARG A 80 12.93 -8.72 -3.00
N THR A 81 13.48 -7.97 -2.05
CA THR A 81 13.25 -6.52 -1.90
C THR A 81 14.52 -5.81 -1.44
N ALA A 82 14.67 -4.53 -1.79
CA ALA A 82 15.74 -3.67 -1.26
C ALA A 82 15.55 -3.31 0.23
N THR A 83 14.33 -3.46 0.75
CA THR A 83 13.96 -3.07 2.12
C THR A 83 14.38 -4.09 3.18
N ARG A 84 15.04 -5.18 2.78
CA ARG A 84 15.47 -6.30 3.64
C ARG A 84 14.33 -7.01 4.40
N LEU A 85 13.08 -6.73 4.06
CA LEU A 85 11.94 -7.50 4.56
C LEU A 85 11.97 -8.90 3.93
N ASP A 86 11.53 -9.89 4.68
CA ASP A 86 11.39 -11.27 4.25
C ASP A 86 10.11 -11.88 4.83
N GLY A 87 9.96 -13.20 4.69
CA GLY A 87 8.77 -13.89 5.18
C GLY A 87 8.60 -13.90 6.70
N ASN A 88 9.64 -13.59 7.48
CA ASN A 88 9.56 -13.51 8.94
C ASN A 88 9.30 -12.10 9.46
N ALA A 89 9.44 -11.07 8.62
CA ALA A 89 8.97 -9.73 8.93
C ALA A 89 7.47 -9.72 9.20
N THR A 90 7.03 -8.75 10.00
CA THR A 90 5.64 -8.57 10.43
C THR A 90 4.92 -7.49 9.63
N ILE A 91 3.61 -7.37 9.81
CA ILE A 91 2.83 -6.24 9.29
C ILE A 91 3.37 -4.90 9.83
N GLU A 92 3.78 -4.84 11.10
CA GLU A 92 4.40 -3.64 11.67
C GLU A 92 5.72 -3.26 10.98
N ASP A 93 6.54 -4.24 10.61
CA ASP A 93 7.79 -4.00 9.86
C ASP A 93 7.49 -3.46 8.45
N LEU A 94 6.51 -4.06 7.77
CA LEU A 94 6.04 -3.61 6.45
C LEU A 94 5.56 -2.15 6.51
N ILE A 95 4.67 -1.83 7.45
CA ILE A 95 4.12 -0.47 7.61
C ILE A 95 5.22 0.53 8.01
N THR A 96 6.20 0.11 8.81
CA THR A 96 7.33 0.97 9.19
C THR A 96 8.17 1.38 7.97
N VAL A 97 8.38 0.46 7.03
CA VAL A 97 9.03 0.76 5.75
C VAL A 97 8.18 1.66 4.87
N TRP A 98 6.85 1.52 4.92
CA TRP A 98 5.94 2.25 4.04
C TRP A 98 5.66 3.69 4.49
N ALA A 99 5.34 3.86 5.76
CA ALA A 99 4.78 5.11 6.26
C ALA A 99 5.81 6.25 6.30
N GLU A 100 7.12 5.94 6.39
CA GLU A 100 8.24 6.88 6.62
C GLU A 100 8.00 7.94 7.72
N ALA A 101 6.89 7.86 8.47
CA ALA A 101 6.37 8.86 9.37
C ALA A 101 6.31 8.27 10.79
N PRO A 102 7.20 8.71 11.70
CA PRO A 102 7.25 8.19 13.05
C PRO A 102 6.02 8.60 13.89
N GLY A 103 5.78 7.86 14.97
CA GLY A 103 4.80 8.23 16.00
C GLY A 103 3.35 7.88 15.64
N LYS A 104 2.46 8.88 15.71
CA LYS A 104 1.00 8.68 15.67
C LYS A 104 0.49 8.15 14.33
N THR A 105 1.12 8.54 13.23
CA THR A 105 0.71 8.09 11.88
C THR A 105 0.89 6.58 11.72
N ARG A 106 2.05 6.04 12.10
CA ARG A 106 2.30 4.59 12.09
C ARG A 106 1.32 3.82 12.97
N ALA A 107 1.05 4.32 14.18
CA ALA A 107 0.09 3.67 15.09
C ALA A 107 -1.33 3.63 14.49
N ASN A 108 -1.77 4.72 13.87
CA ASN A 108 -3.05 4.78 13.18
C ASN A 108 -3.11 3.84 11.97
N TYR A 109 -2.01 3.72 11.23
CA TYR A 109 -1.91 2.81 10.08
C TYR A 109 -2.06 1.36 10.53
N ILE A 110 -1.29 0.95 11.54
CA ILE A 110 -1.39 -0.39 12.12
C ILE A 110 -2.83 -0.64 12.60
N ALA A 111 -3.42 0.28 13.37
CA ALA A 111 -4.78 0.13 13.85
C ALA A 111 -5.83 0.04 12.72
N HIS A 112 -5.65 0.77 11.63
CA HIS A 112 -6.51 0.68 10.44
C HIS A 112 -6.41 -0.70 9.80
N VAL A 113 -5.18 -1.21 9.58
CA VAL A 113 -4.94 -2.54 9.00
C VAL A 113 -5.52 -3.63 9.88
N GLU A 114 -5.27 -3.60 11.19
CA GLU A 114 -5.81 -4.60 12.13
C GLU A 114 -7.35 -4.60 12.12
N LYS A 115 -7.97 -3.41 12.17
CA LYS A 115 -9.44 -3.28 12.11
C LYS A 115 -10.02 -3.76 10.78
N ARG A 116 -9.36 -3.45 9.66
CA ARG A 116 -9.86 -3.71 8.30
C ARG A 116 -9.70 -5.16 7.86
N THR A 117 -8.66 -5.84 8.35
CA THR A 117 -8.26 -7.18 7.92
C THR A 117 -8.45 -8.26 8.98
N GLY A 118 -8.50 -7.89 10.26
CA GLY A 118 -8.47 -8.83 11.38
C GLY A 118 -7.08 -9.41 11.67
N MET A 119 -6.06 -9.10 10.86
CA MET A 119 -4.70 -9.56 11.09
C MET A 119 -4.02 -8.71 12.17
N SER A 120 -3.32 -9.35 13.11
CA SER A 120 -2.51 -8.63 14.10
C SER A 120 -1.29 -7.99 13.44
N LYS A 121 -0.80 -6.89 14.00
CA LYS A 121 0.48 -6.28 13.62
C LYS A 121 1.67 -7.24 13.64
N ASN A 122 1.59 -8.33 14.42
CA ASN A 122 2.61 -9.38 14.55
C ASN A 122 2.47 -10.51 13.50
N THR A 123 1.42 -10.51 12.66
CA THR A 123 1.28 -11.48 11.57
C THR A 123 2.48 -11.40 10.64
N LYS A 124 3.10 -12.54 10.33
CA LYS A 124 4.29 -12.59 9.47
C LYS A 124 3.90 -12.52 8.00
N LEU A 125 4.73 -11.88 7.19
CA LEU A 125 4.43 -11.67 5.76
C LEU A 125 4.28 -12.99 4.99
N LYS A 126 5.01 -14.05 5.37
CA LYS A 126 4.83 -15.38 4.74
C LYS A 126 3.42 -15.94 4.96
N ASP A 127 2.78 -15.64 6.09
CA ASP A 127 1.46 -16.17 6.42
C ASP A 127 0.37 -15.47 5.60
N ILE A 128 0.67 -14.31 5.01
CA ILE A 128 -0.23 -13.54 4.15
C ILE A 128 -0.23 -14.07 2.72
N ILE A 129 0.87 -14.68 2.27
CA ILE A 129 1.07 -15.11 0.87
C ILE A 129 0.94 -16.62 0.65
N ASN A 130 0.77 -17.39 1.72
CA ASN A 130 0.62 -18.85 1.70
C ASN A 130 -0.83 -19.30 1.46
#